data_AF-A0A9E2R9A0-F1
#
_entry.id   AF-A0A9E2R9A0-F1
#
_cell.length_a   1.000
_cell.length_b   1.000
_cell.length_c   1.000
_cell.angle_alpha   90.00
_cell.angle_beta   90.00
_cell.angle_gamma   90.00
#
_symmetry.space_group_name_H-M   'P 1'
#
loop_
_entity.id
_entity.type
_entity.pdbx_description
1 polymer ?
#
loop_
_entity_poly.entity_id
_entity_poly.type
_entity_poly.pdbx_seq_one_letter_code
_entity_poly.pdbx_strand_id
1 'polypeptide(L)'
;MTATKEKKSTISRAGFDITRLSQERINTLAAPLSAEDSRVLLGKGTERAFCGNLLDNKLKGAYLCKLCGLPLFSSDAKFDSGTGWPSFFQPYDKDHIAYHKDSTLGMERVEINCTRCDGHLGHVFDDGPRPTGLRYCLNSASLTFSERDKDGNIPFTGDAQPIKMQTAYFAGGCFWGVEDRFQQLPGVISAVSGYQGGKVKDPDYKLVCTGTTDHAETVKIDFDPTKITYTQLLEKFFKFHDPTQLNRQGPDFGTQYRSAIFATDDEQLKAAQAFIAEQAKSDKFKSRKIVTQVAKVAEVGKFYPAEEYHQDYHEKHGGSCPLPE
;
A
#
# COMPACT_ATOMS: atom_id res chain seq x y z
N MET A 1 -29.59 -0.56 10.08
CA MET A 1 -28.80 -0.46 8.84
C MET A 1 -27.36 -0.81 9.21
N THR A 2 -26.94 -2.04 8.94
CA THR A 2 -25.59 -2.51 9.22
C THR A 2 -24.63 -1.77 8.31
N ALA A 3 -23.82 -0.87 8.87
CA ALA A 3 -22.69 -0.30 8.17
C ALA A 3 -21.81 -1.45 7.69
N THR A 4 -21.80 -1.68 6.37
CA THR A 4 -20.81 -2.55 5.73
C THR A 4 -19.45 -1.97 6.08
N LYS A 5 -18.73 -2.63 6.99
CA LYS A 5 -17.34 -2.32 7.31
C LYS A 5 -16.60 -2.31 5.98
N GLU A 6 -16.21 -1.13 5.50
CA GLU A 6 -15.48 -1.01 4.24
C GLU A 6 -14.26 -1.94 4.33
N LYS A 7 -14.09 -2.81 3.33
CA LYS A 7 -12.92 -3.72 3.31
C LYS A 7 -11.67 -2.84 3.23
N LYS A 8 -10.74 -3.04 4.18
CA LYS A 8 -9.45 -2.34 4.24
C LYS A 8 -8.79 -2.43 2.87
N SER A 9 -8.44 -1.28 2.30
CA SER A 9 -7.78 -1.23 0.99
C SER A 9 -6.46 -2.00 1.08
N THR A 10 -6.22 -2.89 0.12
CA THR A 10 -4.99 -3.67 0.03
C THR A 10 -4.15 -3.13 -1.10
N ILE A 11 -2.98 -2.58 -0.80
CA ILE A 11 -2.06 -2.00 -1.78
C ILE A 11 -0.87 -2.92 -1.96
N SER A 12 -0.53 -3.25 -3.20
CA SER A 12 0.66 -4.05 -3.52
C SER A 12 1.95 -3.25 -3.34
N ARG A 13 3.09 -3.93 -3.30
CA ARG A 13 4.40 -3.25 -3.24
C ARG A 13 4.68 -2.41 -4.48
N ALA A 14 4.10 -2.79 -5.61
CA ALA A 14 4.10 -2.01 -6.85
C ALA A 14 3.22 -0.75 -6.79
N GLY A 15 2.50 -0.48 -5.69
CA GLY A 15 1.71 0.73 -5.49
C GLY A 15 0.33 0.69 -6.15
N PHE A 16 -0.25 -0.49 -6.37
CA PHE A 16 -1.58 -0.64 -6.96
C PHE A 16 -2.60 -1.09 -5.93
N ASP A 17 -3.83 -0.56 -6.03
CA ASP A 17 -4.97 -1.06 -5.25
C ASP A 17 -5.42 -2.43 -5.80
N ILE A 18 -5.12 -3.48 -5.05
CA ILE A 18 -5.50 -4.87 -5.35
C ILE A 18 -6.74 -5.32 -4.56
N THR A 19 -7.43 -4.39 -3.90
CA THR A 19 -8.69 -4.68 -3.21
C THR A 19 -9.69 -5.29 -4.18
N ARG A 20 -10.33 -6.38 -3.74
CA ARG A 20 -11.25 -7.12 -4.58
C ARG A 20 -12.41 -6.23 -5.06
N LEU A 21 -12.59 -6.15 -6.38
CA LEU A 21 -13.70 -5.43 -7.00
C LEU A 21 -15.07 -5.99 -6.60
N SER A 22 -16.06 -5.09 -6.51
CA SER A 22 -17.46 -5.48 -6.41
C SER A 22 -17.94 -6.18 -7.68
N GLN A 23 -18.94 -7.05 -7.55
CA GLN A 23 -19.52 -7.74 -8.71
C GLN A 23 -20.12 -6.75 -9.72
N GLU A 24 -20.71 -5.66 -9.24
CA GLU A 24 -21.22 -4.58 -10.09
C GLU A 24 -20.10 -3.96 -10.94
N ARG A 25 -18.96 -3.62 -10.32
CA ARG A 25 -17.81 -3.06 -11.05
C ARG A 25 -17.24 -4.06 -12.06
N ILE A 26 -17.15 -5.34 -11.69
CA ILE A 26 -16.75 -6.42 -12.60
C ILE A 26 -17.69 -6.47 -13.81
N ASN A 27 -19.01 -6.43 -13.61
CA ASN A 27 -19.99 -6.47 -14.70
C ASN A 27 -19.86 -5.25 -15.63
N THR A 28 -19.64 -4.05 -15.06
CA THR A 28 -19.40 -2.84 -15.87
C THR A 28 -18.14 -2.97 -16.73
N LEU A 29 -17.04 -3.47 -16.16
CA LEU A 29 -15.78 -3.65 -16.87
C LEU A 29 -15.84 -4.79 -17.91
N ALA A 30 -16.70 -5.79 -17.67
CA ALA A 30 -16.88 -6.93 -18.56
C ALA A 30 -17.79 -6.64 -19.76
N ALA A 31 -18.68 -5.64 -19.67
CA ALA A 31 -19.65 -5.31 -20.72
C ALA A 31 -19.05 -5.14 -22.14
N PRO A 32 -17.86 -4.52 -22.34
CA PRO A 32 -17.25 -4.39 -23.66
C PRO A 32 -16.39 -5.59 -24.10
N LEU A 33 -16.27 -6.66 -23.30
CA LEU A 33 -15.43 -7.81 -23.65
C LEU A 33 -16.01 -8.59 -24.84
N SER A 34 -15.12 -9.14 -25.67
CA SER A 34 -15.54 -10.09 -26.70
C SER A 34 -16.06 -11.39 -26.08
N ALA A 35 -16.75 -12.21 -26.87
CA ALA A 35 -17.22 -13.52 -26.42
C ALA A 35 -16.07 -14.43 -25.99
N GLU A 36 -14.93 -14.39 -26.69
CA GLU A 36 -13.74 -15.18 -26.35
C GLU A 36 -13.08 -14.67 -25.05
N ASP A 37 -12.92 -13.36 -24.92
CA ASP A 37 -12.36 -12.76 -23.70
C ASP A 37 -13.23 -13.10 -22.48
N SER A 38 -14.55 -13.00 -22.62
CA SER A 38 -15.51 -13.34 -21.56
C SER A 38 -15.46 -14.83 -21.21
N ARG A 39 -15.40 -15.71 -22.22
CA ARG A 39 -15.29 -17.17 -22.04
C ARG A 39 -14.03 -17.53 -21.24
N VAL A 40 -12.91 -16.88 -21.53
CA VAL A 40 -11.65 -17.10 -20.83
C VAL A 40 -11.66 -16.45 -19.45
N LEU A 41 -11.78 -15.12 -19.36
CA LEU A 41 -11.63 -14.36 -18.11
C LEU A 41 -12.68 -14.70 -17.06
N LEU A 42 -13.95 -14.88 -17.46
CA LEU A 42 -15.07 -15.08 -16.53
C LEU A 42 -15.52 -16.54 -16.50
N GLY A 43 -15.44 -17.23 -17.65
CA GLY A 43 -15.84 -18.63 -17.79
C GLY A 43 -14.74 -19.65 -17.47
N LYS A 44 -13.53 -19.20 -17.08
CA LYS A 44 -12.35 -20.05 -16.84
C LYS A 44 -11.96 -20.94 -18.03
N GLY A 45 -12.26 -20.47 -19.24
CA GLY A 45 -11.88 -21.15 -20.46
C GLY A 45 -10.38 -21.04 -20.75
N THR A 46 -9.87 -21.94 -21.58
CA THR A 46 -8.51 -21.85 -22.14
C THR A 46 -8.60 -21.52 -23.63
N GLU A 47 -7.78 -20.56 -24.08
CA GLU A 47 -7.54 -20.23 -25.49
C GLU A 47 -6.87 -21.43 -26.19
N ARG A 48 -7.13 -21.63 -27.48
CA ARG A 48 -6.42 -22.68 -28.24
C ARG A 48 -4.94 -22.31 -28.42
N ALA A 49 -4.05 -23.29 -28.30
CA ALA A 49 -2.61 -23.09 -28.50
C ALA A 49 -2.34 -22.42 -29.86
N PHE A 50 -1.36 -21.50 -29.89
CA PHE A 50 -0.91 -20.76 -31.08
C PHE A 50 -1.96 -19.85 -31.74
N CYS A 51 -3.14 -19.66 -31.13
CA CYS A 51 -4.19 -18.80 -31.69
C CYS A 51 -4.17 -17.37 -31.11
N GLY A 52 -3.46 -17.14 -30.01
CA GLY A 52 -3.42 -15.86 -29.32
C GLY A 52 -2.46 -14.84 -29.90
N ASN A 53 -2.77 -13.56 -29.72
CA ASN A 53 -2.03 -12.43 -30.31
C ASN A 53 -0.81 -11.97 -29.50
N LEU A 54 -0.56 -12.54 -28.31
CA LEU A 54 0.53 -12.10 -27.42
C LEU A 54 1.62 -13.15 -27.23
N LEU A 55 1.48 -14.33 -27.85
CA LEU A 55 2.49 -15.39 -27.81
C LEU A 55 3.84 -14.89 -28.33
N ASP A 56 3.86 -14.28 -29.51
CA ASP A 56 5.10 -13.86 -30.19
C ASP A 56 5.51 -12.43 -29.90
N ASN A 57 4.78 -11.72 -29.03
CA ASN A 57 5.14 -10.36 -28.66
C ASN A 57 6.51 -10.31 -27.96
N LYS A 58 7.42 -9.48 -28.50
CA LYS A 58 8.78 -9.21 -27.98
C LYS A 58 9.00 -7.74 -27.60
N LEU A 59 7.97 -6.90 -27.69
CA LEU A 59 8.06 -5.49 -27.29
C LEU A 59 8.32 -5.36 -25.79
N LYS A 60 8.95 -4.24 -25.40
CA LYS A 60 9.24 -3.93 -23.99
C LYS A 60 8.05 -3.23 -23.35
N GLY A 61 7.61 -3.71 -22.19
CA GLY A 61 6.39 -3.20 -21.56
C GLY A 61 5.85 -4.12 -20.47
N ALA A 62 4.55 -4.01 -20.19
CA ALA A 62 3.84 -4.89 -19.26
C ALA A 62 2.59 -5.50 -19.88
N TYR A 63 2.24 -6.67 -19.37
CA TYR A 63 1.03 -7.41 -19.66
C TYR A 63 0.03 -7.11 -18.53
N LEU A 64 -1.00 -6.36 -18.85
CA LEU A 64 -2.05 -5.91 -17.96
C LEU A 64 -3.21 -6.90 -17.99
N CYS A 65 -3.94 -7.03 -16.90
CA CYS A 65 -5.22 -7.74 -16.87
C CYS A 65 -6.19 -7.06 -17.83
N LYS A 66 -6.73 -7.81 -18.81
CA LYS A 66 -7.63 -7.23 -19.80
C LYS A 66 -8.93 -6.67 -19.21
N LEU A 67 -9.38 -7.22 -18.07
CA LEU A 67 -10.59 -6.76 -17.40
C LEU A 67 -10.38 -5.47 -16.59
N CYS A 68 -9.36 -5.42 -15.73
CA CYS A 68 -9.19 -4.31 -14.78
C CYS A 68 -7.93 -3.47 -14.97
N GLY A 69 -7.02 -3.83 -15.89
CA GLY A 69 -5.80 -3.06 -16.15
C GLY A 69 -4.65 -3.29 -15.16
N LEU A 70 -4.82 -4.12 -14.12
CA LEU A 70 -3.77 -4.40 -13.16
C LEU A 70 -2.55 -5.02 -13.87
N PRO A 71 -1.30 -4.53 -13.69
CA PRO A 71 -0.14 -5.13 -14.35
C PRO A 71 0.16 -6.51 -13.77
N LEU A 72 0.09 -7.55 -14.60
CA LEU A 72 0.26 -8.93 -14.15
C LEU A 72 1.68 -9.44 -14.36
N PHE A 73 2.29 -9.11 -15.50
CA PHE A 73 3.63 -9.58 -15.87
C PHE A 73 4.43 -8.50 -16.62
N SER A 74 5.76 -8.51 -16.47
CA SER A 74 6.66 -7.67 -17.27
C SER A 74 7.14 -8.43 -18.51
N SER A 75 7.40 -7.73 -19.61
CA SER A 75 8.09 -8.29 -20.78
C SER A 75 9.45 -8.90 -20.44
N ASP A 76 10.11 -8.40 -19.39
CA ASP A 76 11.41 -8.93 -18.95
C ASP A 76 11.31 -10.30 -18.27
N ALA A 77 10.11 -10.67 -17.82
CA ALA A 77 9.80 -11.98 -17.28
C ALA A 77 9.36 -12.99 -18.36
N LYS A 78 9.14 -12.54 -19.60
CA LYS A 78 8.58 -13.36 -20.67
C LYS A 78 9.63 -14.28 -21.28
N PHE A 79 9.27 -15.52 -21.52
CA PHE A 79 10.12 -16.49 -22.22
C PHE A 79 9.30 -17.38 -23.16
N ASP A 80 9.99 -18.10 -24.03
CA ASP A 80 9.37 -19.08 -24.93
C ASP A 80 9.40 -20.47 -24.28
N SER A 81 8.22 -21.04 -24.03
CA SER A 81 8.05 -22.36 -23.45
C SER A 81 7.72 -23.44 -24.49
N GLY A 82 7.46 -23.06 -25.75
CA GLY A 82 6.99 -23.97 -26.80
C GLY A 82 5.55 -24.45 -26.64
N THR A 83 4.80 -23.98 -25.63
CA THR A 83 3.43 -24.47 -25.36
C THR A 83 2.37 -23.88 -26.28
N GLY A 84 2.68 -22.78 -26.97
CA GLY A 84 1.72 -22.03 -27.78
C GLY A 84 0.91 -20.99 -27.00
N TRP A 85 1.30 -20.68 -25.76
CA TRP A 85 0.74 -19.61 -24.94
C TRP A 85 1.84 -18.70 -24.35
N PRO A 86 1.58 -17.39 -24.18
CA PRO A 86 2.53 -16.49 -23.53
C PRO A 86 2.91 -17.01 -22.15
N SER A 87 4.22 -17.12 -21.92
CA SER A 87 4.78 -17.72 -20.71
C SER A 87 5.73 -16.76 -20.00
N PHE A 88 5.66 -16.74 -18.67
CA PHE A 88 6.48 -15.87 -17.83
C PHE A 88 7.06 -16.65 -16.65
N PHE A 89 8.21 -16.22 -16.13
CA PHE A 89 8.84 -16.89 -14.98
C PHE A 89 8.58 -16.22 -13.63
N GLN A 90 8.04 -14.99 -13.63
CA GLN A 90 7.68 -14.27 -12.42
C GLN A 90 6.59 -13.22 -12.69
N PRO A 91 5.70 -12.94 -11.73
CA PRO A 91 4.71 -11.88 -11.84
C PRO A 91 5.33 -10.48 -11.72
N TYR A 92 4.57 -9.45 -12.10
CA TYR A 92 4.94 -8.05 -11.93
C TYR A 92 5.08 -7.68 -10.44
N ASP A 93 4.12 -8.13 -9.65
CA ASP A 93 4.15 -8.17 -8.19
C ASP A 93 3.51 -9.48 -7.75
N LYS A 94 4.06 -10.14 -6.73
CA LYS A 94 3.53 -11.42 -6.22
C LYS A 94 2.07 -11.30 -5.76
N ASP A 95 1.67 -10.13 -5.27
CA ASP A 95 0.34 -9.90 -4.70
C ASP A 95 -0.71 -9.60 -5.81
N HIS A 96 -0.27 -9.42 -7.06
CA HIS A 96 -1.18 -9.22 -8.20
C HIS A 96 -1.80 -10.53 -8.73
N ILE A 97 -1.26 -11.68 -8.32
CA ILE A 97 -1.72 -13.01 -8.73
C ILE A 97 -2.31 -13.75 -7.53
N ALA A 98 -3.55 -14.25 -7.68
CA ALA A 98 -4.17 -15.18 -6.77
C ALA A 98 -3.98 -16.62 -7.27
N TYR A 99 -3.72 -17.55 -6.36
CA TYR A 99 -3.41 -18.94 -6.66
C TYR A 99 -4.50 -19.85 -6.09
N HIS A 100 -5.07 -20.70 -6.94
CA HIS A 100 -6.14 -21.61 -6.58
C HIS A 100 -5.79 -23.04 -7.00
N LYS A 101 -6.05 -24.01 -6.13
CA LYS A 101 -5.92 -25.42 -6.51
C LYS A 101 -6.99 -25.77 -7.54
N ASP A 102 -6.59 -26.42 -8.62
CA ASP A 102 -7.44 -26.89 -9.69
C ASP A 102 -7.23 -28.41 -9.87
N SER A 103 -8.20 -29.19 -9.40
CA SER A 103 -8.25 -30.65 -9.54
C SER A 103 -9.19 -31.13 -10.66
N THR A 104 -9.63 -30.20 -11.53
CA THR A 104 -10.56 -30.53 -12.62
C THR A 104 -9.88 -31.37 -13.69
N LEU A 105 -10.68 -32.10 -14.47
CA LEU A 105 -10.20 -32.97 -15.56
C LEU A 105 -9.20 -34.06 -15.11
N GLY A 106 -9.17 -34.40 -13.82
CA GLY A 106 -8.27 -35.42 -13.27
C GLY A 106 -6.80 -34.99 -13.19
N MET A 107 -6.51 -33.69 -13.29
CA MET A 107 -5.17 -33.12 -13.19
C MET A 107 -5.05 -32.31 -11.90
N GLU A 108 -3.90 -32.33 -11.25
CA GLU A 108 -3.58 -31.42 -10.14
C GLU A 108 -2.76 -30.24 -10.66
N ARG A 109 -3.36 -29.07 -10.71
CA ARG A 109 -2.74 -27.83 -11.21
C ARG A 109 -3.01 -26.67 -10.26
N VAL A 110 -2.31 -25.56 -10.49
CA VAL A 110 -2.58 -24.30 -9.78
C VAL A 110 -3.09 -23.28 -10.79
N GLU A 111 -4.39 -22.99 -10.71
CA GLU A 111 -5.03 -21.90 -11.44
C GLU A 111 -4.52 -20.56 -10.91
N ILE A 112 -4.24 -19.64 -11.83
CA ILE A 112 -3.86 -18.27 -11.51
C ILE A 112 -4.92 -17.29 -11.99
N ASN A 113 -5.35 -16.42 -11.07
CA ASN A 113 -6.33 -15.37 -11.30
C ASN A 113 -5.71 -14.01 -11.02
N CYS A 114 -6.27 -12.96 -11.62
CA CYS A 114 -5.99 -11.60 -11.18
C CYS A 114 -6.57 -11.37 -9.78
N THR A 115 -5.73 -11.03 -8.79
CA THR A 115 -6.16 -10.81 -7.40
C THR A 115 -7.32 -9.80 -7.29
N ARG A 116 -7.24 -8.75 -8.11
CA ARG A 116 -8.15 -7.60 -8.03
C ARG A 116 -9.55 -7.88 -8.60
N CYS A 117 -9.66 -8.63 -9.70
CA CYS A 117 -10.93 -8.79 -10.43
C CYS A 117 -11.35 -10.25 -10.65
N ASP A 118 -10.59 -11.23 -10.15
CA ASP A 118 -10.75 -12.69 -10.39
C ASP A 118 -10.56 -13.20 -11.81
N GLY A 119 -10.26 -12.32 -12.76
CA GLY A 119 -10.17 -12.75 -14.16
C GLY A 119 -9.22 -13.93 -14.27
N HIS A 120 -9.71 -15.05 -14.79
CA HIS A 120 -8.91 -16.25 -15.03
C HIS A 120 -7.78 -15.91 -16.00
N LEU A 121 -6.56 -16.26 -15.64
CA LEU A 121 -5.37 -15.94 -16.45
C LEU A 121 -4.82 -17.20 -17.13
N GLY A 122 -4.77 -18.31 -16.40
CA GLY A 122 -4.21 -19.58 -16.84
C GLY A 122 -3.74 -20.40 -15.65
N HIS A 123 -2.56 -21.02 -15.76
CA HIS A 123 -2.00 -21.89 -14.73
C HIS A 123 -0.52 -21.62 -14.50
N VAL A 124 -0.03 -21.97 -13.31
CA VAL A 124 1.41 -21.97 -12.97
C VAL A 124 1.91 -23.40 -12.75
N PHE A 125 3.13 -23.65 -13.22
CA PHE A 125 3.82 -24.94 -13.18
C PHE A 125 5.24 -24.78 -12.62
N ASP A 126 5.84 -25.87 -12.12
CA ASP A 126 7.18 -25.96 -11.52
C ASP A 126 8.28 -26.38 -12.51
N ASP A 127 8.00 -26.27 -13.81
CA ASP A 127 8.90 -26.62 -14.93
C ASP A 127 9.49 -25.38 -15.63
N GLY A 128 9.51 -24.24 -14.95
CA GLY A 128 10.01 -22.98 -15.50
C GLY A 128 11.52 -22.80 -15.44
N PRO A 129 12.04 -21.72 -16.06
CA PRO A 129 13.46 -21.42 -16.01
C PRO A 129 13.90 -20.98 -14.61
N ARG A 130 15.18 -21.16 -14.32
CA ARG A 130 15.83 -20.51 -13.17
C ARG A 130 15.76 -18.98 -13.33
N PRO A 131 15.71 -18.20 -12.23
CA PRO A 131 15.91 -18.61 -10.84
C PRO A 131 14.65 -19.09 -10.11
N THR A 132 13.45 -18.80 -10.62
CA THR A 132 12.20 -19.13 -9.91
C THR A 132 11.81 -20.60 -10.06
N GLY A 133 12.16 -21.23 -11.18
CA GLY A 133 11.68 -22.57 -11.53
C GLY A 133 10.19 -22.60 -11.87
N LEU A 134 9.53 -21.43 -11.97
CA LEU A 134 8.10 -21.33 -12.21
C LEU A 134 7.81 -20.94 -13.65
N ARG A 135 6.79 -21.56 -14.25
CA ARG A 135 6.23 -21.18 -15.54
C ARG A 135 4.77 -20.79 -15.38
N TYR A 136 4.51 -19.50 -15.48
CA TYR A 136 3.17 -18.94 -15.60
C TYR A 136 2.77 -19.02 -17.07
N CYS A 137 1.79 -19.85 -17.40
CA CYS A 137 1.28 -20.06 -18.76
C CYS A 137 -0.11 -19.40 -18.88
N LEU A 138 -0.22 -18.34 -19.69
CA LEU A 138 -1.42 -17.49 -19.71
C LEU A 138 -2.14 -17.52 -21.05
N ASN A 139 -3.44 -17.25 -21.01
CA ASN A 139 -4.23 -16.95 -22.19
C ASN A 139 -3.96 -15.52 -22.67
N SER A 140 -3.79 -15.32 -23.98
CA SER A 140 -3.66 -13.97 -24.55
C SER A 140 -4.95 -13.18 -24.38
N ALA A 141 -6.09 -13.86 -24.45
CA ALA A 141 -7.43 -13.29 -24.21
C ALA A 141 -7.59 -12.68 -22.80
N SER A 142 -6.76 -13.07 -21.82
CA SER A 142 -6.80 -12.49 -20.47
C SER A 142 -5.95 -11.22 -20.31
N LEU A 143 -5.18 -10.87 -21.35
CA LEU A 143 -4.12 -9.86 -21.28
C LEU A 143 -4.32 -8.73 -22.27
N THR A 144 -3.90 -7.53 -21.87
CA THR A 144 -3.67 -6.39 -22.74
C THR A 144 -2.21 -5.98 -22.60
N PHE A 145 -1.49 -5.78 -23.70
CA PHE A 145 -0.12 -5.32 -23.64
C PHE A 145 -0.04 -3.79 -23.64
N SER A 146 0.78 -3.24 -22.75
CA SER A 146 1.13 -1.83 -22.69
C SER A 146 2.62 -1.67 -22.96
N GLU A 147 2.95 -1.03 -24.08
CA GLU A 147 4.32 -0.78 -24.50
C GLU A 147 4.95 0.34 -23.68
N ARG A 148 6.22 0.16 -23.32
CA ARG A 148 7.02 1.17 -22.63
C ARG A 148 7.22 2.40 -23.53
N ASP A 149 6.98 3.59 -23.01
CA ASP A 149 7.20 4.84 -23.73
C ASP A 149 8.69 5.18 -23.86
N LYS A 150 8.97 6.28 -24.56
CA LYS A 150 10.34 6.77 -24.81
C LYS A 150 11.09 7.16 -23.54
N ASP A 151 10.36 7.54 -22.49
CA ASP A 151 10.91 7.95 -21.20
C ASP A 151 11.10 6.74 -20.26
N GLY A 152 10.76 5.54 -20.71
CA GLY A 152 10.92 4.30 -19.98
C GLY A 152 9.73 3.94 -19.08
N ASN A 153 8.64 4.70 -19.14
CA ASN A 153 7.45 4.47 -18.33
C ASN A 153 6.48 3.52 -19.02
N ILE A 154 5.67 2.81 -18.24
CA ILE A 154 4.60 1.97 -18.77
C ILE A 154 3.28 2.74 -18.62
N PRO A 155 2.57 3.05 -19.72
CA PRO A 155 1.26 3.68 -19.64
C PRO A 155 0.22 2.65 -19.17
N PHE A 156 -0.13 2.68 -17.88
CA PHE A 156 -1.16 1.80 -17.34
C PHE A 156 -2.53 2.22 -17.84
N THR A 157 -3.19 1.34 -18.60
CA THR A 157 -4.53 1.56 -19.13
C THR A 157 -5.54 0.71 -18.36
N GLY A 158 -6.72 1.29 -18.10
CA GLY A 158 -7.80 0.62 -17.38
C GLY A 158 -8.06 1.14 -15.98
N ASP A 159 -8.82 0.37 -15.22
CA ASP A 159 -9.37 0.75 -13.91
C ASP A 159 -8.33 0.76 -12.78
N ALA A 160 -7.38 -0.16 -12.81
CA ALA A 160 -6.27 -0.20 -11.87
C ALA A 160 -5.18 0.79 -12.31
N GLN A 161 -4.94 1.78 -11.45
CA GLN A 161 -3.93 2.81 -11.65
C GLN A 161 -2.95 2.82 -10.47
N PRO A 162 -1.67 3.18 -10.71
CA PRO A 162 -0.72 3.34 -9.62
C PRO A 162 -1.16 4.51 -8.72
N ILE A 163 -1.13 4.29 -7.42
CA ILE A 163 -1.48 5.33 -6.44
C ILE A 163 -0.30 6.29 -6.29
N LYS A 164 -0.57 7.59 -6.45
CA LYS A 164 0.39 8.65 -6.14
C LYS A 164 0.38 8.92 -4.64
N MET A 165 1.05 8.06 -3.89
CA MET A 165 1.10 8.15 -2.43
C MET A 165 1.92 9.34 -1.96
N GLN A 166 1.55 9.87 -0.79
CA GLN A 166 2.38 10.80 -0.03
C GLN A 166 2.71 10.20 1.33
N THR A 167 3.78 10.69 1.96
CA THR A 167 4.23 10.26 3.27
C THR A 167 4.13 11.41 4.27
N ALA A 168 3.69 11.11 5.49
CA ALA A 168 3.68 12.04 6.62
C ALA A 168 4.28 11.37 7.87
N TYR A 169 4.85 12.17 8.78
CA TYR A 169 5.44 11.69 10.03
C TYR A 169 4.89 12.46 11.22
N PHE A 170 4.28 11.74 12.16
CA PHE A 170 3.68 12.32 13.36
C PHE A 170 4.18 11.62 14.62
N ALA A 171 4.57 12.39 15.62
CA ALA A 171 4.92 11.93 16.96
C ALA A 171 3.92 12.54 17.95
N GLY A 172 3.15 11.72 18.65
CA GLY A 172 2.02 12.17 19.46
C GLY A 172 1.96 11.62 20.89
N GLY A 173 2.96 10.86 21.30
CA GLY A 173 2.92 10.04 22.52
C GLY A 173 3.33 8.60 22.21
N CYS A 174 2.81 7.63 22.96
CA CYS A 174 3.02 6.22 22.65
C CYS A 174 2.58 5.91 21.22
N PHE A 175 3.51 5.45 20.38
CA PHE A 175 3.25 5.21 18.95
C PHE A 175 2.20 4.13 18.67
N TRP A 176 1.91 3.23 19.60
CA TRP A 176 0.93 2.15 19.41
C TRP A 176 -0.47 2.70 19.21
N GLY A 177 -0.86 3.64 20.07
CA GLY A 177 -2.14 4.31 19.94
C GLY A 177 -2.19 5.22 18.70
N VAL A 178 -1.10 5.92 18.39
CA VAL A 178 -1.04 6.81 17.22
C VAL A 178 -1.17 6.00 15.93
N GLU A 179 -0.42 4.90 15.81
CA GLU A 179 -0.45 3.96 14.69
C GLU A 179 -1.87 3.42 14.49
N ASP A 180 -2.46 2.80 15.52
CA ASP A 180 -3.81 2.23 15.45
C ASP A 180 -4.85 3.24 14.95
N ARG A 181 -4.84 4.47 15.49
CA ARG A 181 -5.80 5.51 15.10
C ARG A 181 -5.64 5.93 13.65
N PHE A 182 -4.41 6.01 13.14
CA PHE A 182 -4.17 6.35 11.73
C PHE A 182 -4.49 5.19 10.79
N GLN A 183 -4.20 3.95 11.17
CA GLN A 183 -4.53 2.75 10.36
C GLN A 183 -6.04 2.60 10.12
N GLN A 184 -6.87 3.14 11.00
CA GLN A 184 -8.33 3.12 10.88
C GLN A 184 -8.87 4.19 9.93
N LEU A 185 -8.07 5.15 9.46
CA LEU A 185 -8.54 6.23 8.61
C LEU A 185 -8.66 5.78 7.14
N PRO A 186 -9.84 5.96 6.49
CA PRO A 186 -9.95 5.77 5.06
C PRO A 186 -8.95 6.66 4.30
N GLY A 187 -8.21 6.05 3.37
CA GLY A 187 -7.17 6.73 2.59
C GLY A 187 -5.75 6.58 3.16
N VAL A 188 -5.59 6.15 4.42
CA VAL A 188 -4.30 5.70 4.93
C VAL A 188 -4.01 4.29 4.37
N ILE A 189 -2.83 4.14 3.78
CA ILE A 189 -2.37 2.91 3.14
C ILE A 189 -1.53 2.09 4.10
N SER A 190 -0.62 2.76 4.81
CA SER A 190 0.22 2.14 5.83
C SER A 190 0.45 3.12 6.97
N ALA A 191 0.61 2.59 8.18
CA ALA A 191 1.14 3.32 9.33
C ALA A 191 2.17 2.41 10.00
N VAL A 192 3.38 2.92 10.19
CA VAL A 192 4.53 2.16 10.71
C VAL A 192 5.11 2.89 11.92
N SER A 193 5.17 2.22 13.06
CA SER A 193 5.79 2.72 14.28
C SER A 193 7.32 2.75 14.16
N GLY A 194 7.94 3.79 14.71
CA GLY A 194 9.39 3.96 14.67
C GLY A 194 9.92 5.15 15.46
N TYR A 195 11.15 5.52 15.16
CA TYR A 195 11.92 6.54 15.88
C TYR A 195 12.44 7.59 14.91
N GLN A 196 12.27 8.86 15.26
CA GLN A 196 12.79 9.96 14.44
C GLN A 196 13.11 11.20 15.26
N GLY A 197 14.00 12.03 14.72
CA GLY A 197 14.33 13.36 15.24
C GLY A 197 15.34 13.41 16.37
N GLY A 198 16.00 12.27 16.65
CA GLY A 198 17.12 12.16 17.56
C GLY A 198 18.48 12.06 16.85
N LYS A 199 19.53 11.85 17.64
CA LYS A 199 20.94 11.93 17.19
C LYS A 199 21.57 10.56 16.94
N VAL A 200 21.02 9.52 17.57
CA VAL A 200 21.59 8.17 17.52
C VAL A 200 21.17 7.46 16.22
N LYS A 201 22.12 6.80 15.56
CA LYS A 201 21.84 6.01 14.36
C LYS A 201 21.35 4.61 14.74
N ASP A 202 20.38 4.12 13.96
CA ASP A 202 19.76 2.79 14.07
C ASP A 202 19.43 2.42 15.53
N PRO A 203 18.65 3.27 16.23
CA PRO A 203 18.31 3.03 17.64
C PRO A 203 17.37 1.82 17.78
N ASP A 204 17.52 1.09 18.89
CA ASP A 204 16.54 0.10 19.35
C ASP A 204 15.64 0.68 20.44
N TYR A 205 14.54 0.00 20.76
CA TYR A 205 13.58 0.48 21.74
C TYR A 205 14.22 0.72 23.12
N LYS A 206 15.09 -0.20 23.55
CA LYS A 206 15.77 -0.12 24.86
C LYS A 206 16.60 1.15 24.98
N LEU A 207 17.30 1.51 23.91
CA LEU A 207 18.11 2.71 23.86
C LEU A 207 17.24 3.97 23.84
N VAL A 208 16.12 3.97 23.12
CA VAL A 208 15.15 5.09 23.12
C VAL A 208 14.54 5.31 24.51
N CYS A 209 14.21 4.23 25.24
CA CYS A 209 13.67 4.32 26.61
C CYS A 209 14.63 5.00 27.60
N THR A 210 15.93 5.04 27.34
CA THR A 210 16.88 5.78 28.20
C THR A 210 16.69 7.29 28.15
N GLY A 211 15.99 7.81 27.13
CA GLY A 211 15.82 9.24 26.88
C GLY A 211 17.06 9.95 26.32
N THR A 212 18.20 9.26 26.18
CA THR A 212 19.47 9.90 25.74
C THR A 212 19.61 9.97 24.23
N THR A 213 18.75 9.30 23.46
CA THR A 213 18.82 9.29 21.99
C THR A 213 18.25 10.55 21.35
N ASP A 214 17.40 11.27 22.09
CA ASP A 214 16.62 12.42 21.62
C ASP A 214 15.59 12.07 20.52
N HIS A 215 15.39 10.78 20.21
CA HIS A 215 14.35 10.35 19.26
C HIS A 215 12.97 10.51 19.87
N ALA A 216 12.00 10.87 19.05
CA ALA A 216 10.57 10.76 19.35
C ALA A 216 10.03 9.43 18.78
N GLU A 217 9.13 8.81 19.54
CA GLU A 217 8.23 7.79 18.99
C GLU A 217 7.36 8.43 17.91
N THR A 218 7.55 7.95 16.68
CA THR A 218 7.02 8.55 15.46
C THR A 218 6.31 7.49 14.65
N VAL A 219 5.19 7.84 14.03
CA VAL A 219 4.49 6.99 13.08
C VAL A 219 4.69 7.56 11.67
N LYS A 220 5.24 6.73 10.78
CA LYS A 220 5.31 7.00 9.34
C LYS A 220 4.00 6.57 8.70
N ILE A 221 3.33 7.48 8.01
CA ILE A 221 2.05 7.25 7.36
C ILE A 221 2.22 7.40 5.85
N ASP A 222 1.93 6.36 5.09
CA ASP A 222 1.72 6.49 3.65
C ASP A 222 0.22 6.59 3.38
N PHE A 223 -0.18 7.57 2.59
CA PHE A 223 -1.60 7.85 2.33
C PHE A 223 -1.85 8.22 0.87
N ASP A 224 -3.09 8.00 0.44
CA ASP A 224 -3.61 8.43 -0.86
C ASP A 224 -4.18 9.86 -0.73
N PRO A 225 -3.51 10.89 -1.28
CA PRO A 225 -3.96 12.28 -1.19
C PRO A 225 -5.30 12.54 -1.88
N THR A 226 -5.78 11.61 -2.72
CA THR A 226 -7.11 11.70 -3.35
C THR A 226 -8.24 11.24 -2.42
N LYS A 227 -7.91 10.47 -1.37
CA LYS A 227 -8.86 9.96 -0.37
C LYS A 227 -8.76 10.71 0.96
N ILE A 228 -7.55 11.06 1.39
CA ILE A 228 -7.30 11.83 2.62
C ILE A 228 -6.18 12.85 2.40
N THR A 229 -6.43 14.10 2.75
CA THR A 229 -5.44 15.18 2.60
C THR A 229 -4.50 15.25 3.81
N TYR A 230 -3.32 15.84 3.62
CA TYR A 230 -2.40 16.12 4.73
C TYR A 230 -3.04 16.98 5.84
N THR A 231 -3.88 17.96 5.47
CA THR A 231 -4.62 18.78 6.44
C THR A 231 -5.59 17.94 7.28
N GLN A 232 -6.29 16.97 6.67
CA GLN A 232 -7.16 16.05 7.41
C GLN A 232 -6.35 15.15 8.34
N LEU A 233 -5.14 14.73 7.95
CA LEU A 233 -4.23 14.01 8.86
C LEU A 233 -3.83 14.89 10.04
N LEU A 234 -3.53 16.17 9.83
CA LEU A 234 -3.26 17.13 10.92
C LEU A 234 -4.46 17.28 11.85
N GLU A 235 -5.67 17.42 11.32
CA GLU A 235 -6.89 17.51 12.13
C GLU A 235 -7.09 16.27 13.01
N LYS A 236 -6.81 15.09 12.46
CA LYS A 236 -6.90 13.82 13.18
C LYS A 236 -5.80 13.70 14.23
N PHE A 237 -4.56 14.05 13.88
CA PHE A 237 -3.44 14.11 14.80
C PHE A 237 -3.76 14.96 16.04
N PHE A 238 -4.27 16.18 15.86
CA PHE A 238 -4.63 17.09 16.96
C PHE A 238 -5.88 16.68 17.76
N LYS A 239 -6.62 15.66 17.31
CA LYS A 239 -7.69 15.02 18.09
C LYS A 239 -7.15 13.86 18.93
N PHE A 240 -6.23 13.06 18.39
CA PHE A 240 -5.72 11.85 19.02
C PHE A 240 -4.77 12.09 20.19
N HIS A 241 -4.28 13.31 20.40
CA HIS A 241 -3.27 13.56 21.43
C HIS A 241 -3.43 14.96 22.02
N ASP A 242 -2.81 15.18 23.19
CA ASP A 242 -2.73 16.49 23.82
C ASP A 242 -1.46 17.23 23.36
N PRO A 243 -1.57 18.25 22.48
CA PRO A 243 -0.42 18.96 21.92
C PRO A 243 0.18 19.99 22.86
N THR A 244 -0.30 20.09 24.11
CA THR A 244 0.13 21.09 25.10
C THR A 244 1.01 20.50 26.21
N GLN A 245 1.19 19.18 26.21
CA GLN A 245 2.03 18.47 27.16
C GLN A 245 3.47 18.40 26.63
N LEU A 246 4.38 19.08 27.33
CA LEU A 246 5.80 19.09 26.96
C LEU A 246 6.47 17.79 27.42
N ASN A 247 7.08 17.05 26.49
CA ASN A 247 7.82 15.81 26.74
C ASN A 247 7.02 14.78 27.56
N ARG A 248 5.72 14.67 27.25
CA ARG A 248 4.78 13.80 27.93
C ARG A 248 3.53 13.62 27.05
N GLN A 249 2.92 12.45 27.12
CA GLN A 249 1.54 12.25 26.69
C GLN A 249 0.77 11.40 27.71
N GLY A 250 -0.25 11.98 28.34
CA GLY A 250 -1.08 11.27 29.32
C GLY A 250 -0.24 10.72 30.47
N PRO A 251 -0.20 9.39 30.71
CA PRO A 251 0.65 8.78 31.73
C PRO A 251 2.11 8.60 31.31
N ASP A 252 2.45 8.78 30.03
CA ASP A 252 3.77 8.49 29.47
C ASP A 252 4.69 9.72 29.54
N PHE A 253 5.81 9.62 30.25
CA PHE A 253 6.76 10.72 30.48
C PHE A 253 8.09 10.47 29.79
N GLY A 254 8.60 11.49 29.08
CA GLY A 254 9.89 11.42 28.39
C GLY A 254 9.91 12.21 27.09
N THR A 255 11.11 12.63 26.68
CA THR A 255 11.31 13.35 25.41
C THR A 255 10.89 12.52 24.20
N GLN A 256 10.88 11.19 24.33
CA GLN A 256 10.41 10.27 23.31
C GLN A 256 8.89 10.36 23.07
N TYR A 257 8.10 10.81 24.03
CA TYR A 257 6.65 10.96 23.91
C TYR A 257 6.20 12.37 23.52
N ARG A 258 7.14 13.22 23.09
CA ARG A 258 6.84 14.62 22.72
C ARG A 258 5.94 14.70 21.49
N SER A 259 5.12 15.74 21.44
CA SER A 259 4.38 16.12 20.24
C SER A 259 5.33 16.72 19.19
N ALA A 260 5.44 16.08 18.02
CA ALA A 260 6.22 16.60 16.90
C ALA A 260 5.63 16.20 15.53
N ILE A 261 5.93 17.01 14.52
CA ILE A 261 5.58 16.80 13.10
C ILE A 261 6.86 16.93 12.29
N PHE A 262 7.18 15.91 11.51
CA PHE A 262 8.36 15.92 10.65
C PHE A 262 7.93 15.99 9.17
N ALA A 263 7.96 17.19 8.61
CA ALA A 263 7.49 17.47 7.25
C ALA A 263 8.43 16.90 6.19
N THR A 264 7.87 16.28 5.14
CA THR A 264 8.66 15.76 4.01
C THR A 264 9.13 16.84 3.05
N ASP A 265 8.41 17.96 2.99
CA ASP A 265 8.62 19.06 2.06
C ASP A 265 8.14 20.40 2.64
N ASP A 266 8.34 21.46 1.87
CA ASP A 266 7.98 22.83 2.26
C ASP A 266 6.48 23.07 2.33
N GLU A 267 5.68 22.32 1.57
CA GLU A 267 4.22 22.44 1.57
C GLU A 267 3.65 21.87 2.87
N GLN A 268 4.09 20.66 3.26
CA GLN A 268 3.75 20.07 4.55
C GLN A 268 4.22 20.91 5.72
N LEU A 269 5.43 21.48 5.65
CA LEU A 269 5.96 22.35 6.70
C LEU A 269 5.05 23.57 6.90
N LYS A 270 4.74 24.28 5.81
CA LYS A 270 3.86 25.46 5.85
C LYS A 270 2.45 25.10 6.33
N ALA A 271 1.89 23.99 5.84
CA ALA A 271 0.57 23.52 6.24
C ALA A 271 0.50 23.21 7.74
N ALA A 272 1.50 22.49 8.28
CA ALA A 272 1.57 22.17 9.71
C ALA A 272 1.71 23.42 10.58
N GLN A 273 2.59 24.35 10.20
CA GLN A 273 2.79 25.61 10.92
C GLN A 273 1.52 26.49 10.91
N ALA A 274 0.88 26.63 9.75
CA ALA A 274 -0.37 27.37 9.61
C ALA A 274 -1.49 26.73 10.43
N PHE A 275 -1.59 25.40 10.41
CA PHE A 275 -2.59 24.66 11.18
C PHE A 275 -2.40 24.87 12.69
N ILE A 276 -1.16 24.78 13.19
CA ILE A 276 -0.84 25.05 14.61
C ILE A 276 -1.18 26.48 14.98
N ALA A 277 -0.81 27.46 14.15
CA ALA A 277 -1.10 28.87 14.39
C ALA A 277 -2.62 29.14 14.46
N GLU A 278 -3.42 28.40 13.68
CA GLU A 278 -4.87 28.50 13.74
C GLU A 278 -5.47 27.82 14.97
N GLN A 279 -5.01 26.61 15.31
CA GLN A 279 -5.45 25.92 16.53
C GLN A 279 -5.12 26.72 17.79
N ALA A 280 -3.98 27.41 17.82
CA ALA A 280 -3.57 28.26 18.94
C ALA A 280 -4.52 29.44 19.21
N LYS A 281 -5.32 29.86 18.22
CA LYS A 281 -6.34 30.92 18.39
C LYS A 281 -7.67 30.39 18.93
N SER A 282 -7.90 29.08 18.87
CA SER A 282 -9.14 28.47 19.35
C SER A 282 -9.28 28.58 20.86
N ASP A 283 -10.52 28.71 21.36
CA ASP A 283 -10.77 28.77 22.80
C ASP A 283 -10.31 27.50 23.54
N LYS A 284 -10.19 26.36 22.83
CA LYS A 284 -9.68 25.09 23.37
C LYS A 284 -8.24 25.20 23.91
N PHE A 285 -7.40 26.02 23.27
CA PHE A 285 -5.97 26.15 23.59
C PHE A 285 -5.59 27.52 24.16
N LYS A 286 -6.57 28.41 24.36
CA LYS A 286 -6.36 29.79 24.85
C LYS A 286 -5.58 29.88 26.16
N SER A 287 -5.76 28.92 27.07
CA SER A 287 -5.04 28.82 28.35
C SER A 287 -3.91 27.78 28.35
N ARG A 288 -3.70 27.08 27.23
CA ARG A 288 -2.78 25.93 27.14
C ARG A 288 -1.96 26.04 25.86
N LYS A 289 -0.72 26.52 25.98
CA LYS A 289 0.18 26.70 24.84
C LYS A 289 0.48 25.37 24.15
N ILE A 290 0.30 25.33 22.83
CA ILE A 290 0.73 24.21 21.99
C ILE A 290 2.26 24.15 21.97
N VAL A 291 2.81 22.97 22.26
CA VAL A 291 4.26 22.70 22.32
C VAL A 291 4.74 21.77 21.20
N THR A 292 3.86 21.43 20.27
CA THR A 292 4.17 20.62 19.09
C THR A 292 5.34 21.20 18.31
N GLN A 293 6.39 20.40 18.15
CA GLN A 293 7.56 20.78 17.35
C GLN A 293 7.27 20.52 15.88
N VAL A 294 7.72 21.40 14.99
CA VAL A 294 7.64 21.18 13.54
C VAL A 294 9.03 21.39 12.94
N ALA A 295 9.52 20.39 12.22
CA ALA A 295 10.80 20.44 11.55
C ALA A 295 10.73 19.63 10.24
N LYS A 296 11.71 19.80 9.35
CA LYS A 296 11.77 18.97 8.13
C LYS A 296 12.50 17.66 8.41
N VAL A 297 12.10 16.59 7.74
CA VAL A 297 12.83 15.31 7.75
C VAL A 297 14.31 15.50 7.36
N ALA A 298 14.57 16.40 6.40
CA ALA A 298 15.93 16.75 5.98
C ALA A 298 16.81 17.36 7.09
N GLU A 299 16.20 17.96 8.12
CA GLU A 299 16.90 18.61 9.23
C GLU A 299 17.09 17.67 10.42
N VAL A 300 16.12 16.78 10.66
CA VAL A 300 16.07 15.94 11.86
C VAL A 300 16.54 14.50 11.63
N GLY A 301 16.82 14.14 10.37
CA GLY A 301 17.31 12.83 9.98
C GLY A 301 16.21 11.84 9.59
N LYS A 302 16.67 10.68 9.09
CA LYS A 302 15.80 9.61 8.59
C LYS A 302 14.96 8.99 9.71
N PHE A 303 13.81 8.45 9.31
CA PHE A 303 12.98 7.59 10.13
C PHE A 303 13.62 6.19 10.29
N TYR A 304 13.56 5.64 11.50
CA TYR A 304 13.99 4.28 11.81
C TYR A 304 12.77 3.45 12.20
N PRO A 305 12.34 2.46 11.40
CA PRO A 305 11.27 1.55 11.79
C PRO A 305 11.60 0.85 13.11
N ALA A 306 10.63 0.80 14.03
CA ALA A 306 10.74 0.04 15.26
C ALA A 306 10.70 -1.47 14.97
N GLU A 307 11.07 -2.26 15.98
CA GLU A 307 11.05 -3.72 15.93
C GLU A 307 9.65 -4.26 15.57
N GLU A 308 9.60 -5.43 14.92
CA GLU A 308 8.35 -6.05 14.44
C GLU A 308 7.28 -6.27 15.52
N TYR A 309 7.70 -6.45 16.78
CA TYR A 309 6.77 -6.61 17.88
C TYR A 309 6.04 -5.31 18.26
N HIS A 310 6.55 -4.14 17.84
CA HIS A 310 5.88 -2.85 18.03
C HIS A 310 4.89 -2.52 16.90
N GLN A 311 5.03 -3.13 15.72
CA GLN A 311 4.15 -2.88 14.58
C GLN A 311 2.80 -3.57 14.79
N ASP A 312 1.71 -2.88 14.47
CA ASP A 312 0.34 -3.40 14.58
C ASP A 312 0.03 -3.91 16.00
N TYR A 313 0.61 -3.28 17.02
CA TYR A 313 0.60 -3.83 18.38
C TYR A 313 -0.82 -4.07 18.91
N HIS A 314 -1.72 -3.11 18.70
CA HIS A 314 -3.13 -3.21 19.09
C HIS A 314 -3.92 -4.23 18.26
N GLU A 315 -3.62 -4.37 16.96
CA GLU A 315 -4.23 -5.41 16.12
C GLU A 315 -3.80 -6.81 16.59
N LYS A 316 -2.53 -6.97 17.01
CA LYS A 316 -1.96 -8.24 17.47
C LYS A 316 -2.41 -8.66 18.89
N HIS A 317 -2.56 -7.71 19.82
CA HIS A 317 -2.76 -8.03 21.25
C HIS A 317 -4.12 -7.60 21.82
N GLY A 318 -4.89 -6.80 21.08
CA GLY A 318 -6.11 -6.18 21.60
C GLY A 318 -5.85 -5.06 22.63
N GLY A 319 -6.88 -4.25 22.88
CA GLY A 319 -6.80 -3.08 23.76
C GLY A 319 -6.61 -1.75 23.02
N SER A 320 -6.60 -0.65 23.76
CA SER A 320 -6.34 0.70 23.24
C SER A 320 -5.47 1.49 24.22
N CYS A 321 -4.54 2.30 23.69
CA CYS A 321 -3.89 3.32 24.51
C CYS A 321 -4.92 4.38 24.91
N PRO A 322 -4.80 4.97 26.12
CA PRO A 322 -5.66 6.06 26.57
C PRO A 322 -5.30 7.36 25.84
N LEU A 323 -5.63 7.41 24.56
CA LEU A 323 -5.62 8.61 23.74
C LEU A 323 -7.01 9.26 23.78
N PRO A 324 -7.10 10.60 23.82
CA PRO A 324 -8.38 11.30 23.69
C PRO A 324 -9.18 10.82 22.45
N GLU A 325 -10.51 10.76 22.59
CA GLU A 325 -11.43 10.45 21.48
C GLU A 325 -11.50 11.56 20.42
#